data_AF-A0AAW2J3C9-F1
#
_entry.id   AF-A0AAW2J3C9-F1
#
_cell.length_a   1.000
_cell.length_b   1.000
_cell.length_c   1.000
_cell.angle_alpha   90.00
_cell.angle_beta   90.00
_cell.angle_gamma   90.00
#
_symmetry.space_group_name_H-M   'P 1'
#
loop_
_entity.id
_entity.type
_entity.pdbx_description
1 polymer ?
#
loop_
_entity_poly.entity_id
_entity_poly.type
_entity_poly.pdbx_seq_one_letter_code
_entity_poly.pdbx_strand_id
1 'polypeptide(L)'
;MQISSLLHFALLILLPLHRSWTVADNSTALYFNTSFADGPYISKPGCLSKCGDLTVPYPFGIGIKANCSINPFFDINCNSSFNPPKAFLGNHEVLGISETKILIRNKLASVCYI
;
A
#
# COMPACT_ATOMS: atom_id res chain seq x y z
N MET A 1 21.94 24.75 58.63
CA MET A 1 22.49 23.65 57.80
C MET A 1 21.32 22.73 57.46
N GLN A 2 20.89 22.45 56.22
CA GLN A 2 21.46 22.60 54.87
C GLN A 2 20.37 23.11 53.89
N ILE A 3 20.71 24.08 53.03
CA ILE A 3 19.85 24.66 51.97
C ILE A 3 20.21 24.04 50.58
N SER A 4 21.04 23.01 50.53
CA SER A 4 21.65 22.49 49.29
C SER A 4 20.85 21.43 48.52
N SER A 5 19.63 21.06 48.93
CA SER A 5 18.85 19.99 48.27
C SER A 5 17.82 20.49 47.23
N LEU A 6 17.48 21.78 47.22
CA LEU A 6 16.43 22.33 46.34
C LEU A 6 16.93 22.69 44.92
N LEU A 7 18.24 22.84 44.70
CA LEU A 7 18.79 23.15 43.37
C LEU A 7 18.87 21.94 42.42
N HIS A 8 18.88 20.71 42.94
CA HIS A 8 18.93 19.51 42.09
C HIS A 8 17.56 19.15 41.47
N PHE A 9 16.45 19.52 42.11
CA PHE A 9 15.12 19.23 41.57
C PHE A 9 14.69 20.19 40.44
N ALA A 10 15.29 21.38 40.38
CA ALA A 10 14.96 22.38 39.36
C ALA A 10 15.49 22.03 37.95
N LEU A 11 16.52 21.17 37.84
CA LEU A 11 17.13 20.83 36.54
C LEU A 11 16.39 19.74 35.75
N LEU A 12 15.46 19.00 36.39
CA LEU A 12 14.69 17.94 35.72
C LEU A 12 13.39 18.45 35.07
N ILE A 13 13.04 19.74 35.24
CA ILE A 13 11.81 20.34 34.71
C ILE A 13 12.01 20.91 33.29
N LEU A 14 13.22 20.77 32.70
CA LEU A 14 13.56 21.35 31.38
C LEU A 14 13.69 20.33 30.23
N LEU A 15 13.39 19.04 30.46
CA LEU A 15 13.26 18.05 29.37
C LEU A 15 11.77 17.81 29.09
N PRO A 16 11.17 18.44 28.06
CA PRO A 16 9.83 18.07 27.62
C PRO A 16 9.89 16.68 26.97
N LEU A 17 9.47 15.65 27.70
CA LEU A 17 9.00 14.41 27.12
C LEU A 17 7.66 14.71 26.42
N HIS A 18 7.70 14.62 25.09
CA HIS A 18 6.58 14.49 24.15
C HIS A 18 5.56 15.67 24.11
N ARG A 19 5.67 16.48 23.05
CA ARG A 19 4.54 17.25 22.51
C ARG A 19 3.54 16.25 21.90
N SER A 20 2.46 15.93 22.60
CA SER A 20 1.27 15.35 21.96
C SER A 20 0.63 16.43 21.09
N TRP A 21 0.88 16.40 19.80
CA TRP A 21 -0.03 17.02 18.84
C TRP A 21 -1.20 16.06 18.68
N THR A 22 -2.34 16.35 19.31
CA THR A 22 -3.60 15.73 18.87
C THR A 22 -4.04 16.48 17.62
N VAL A 23 -3.78 15.89 16.45
CA VAL A 23 -4.42 16.32 15.20
C VAL A 23 -5.89 15.90 15.31
N ALA A 24 -6.79 16.86 15.10
CA ALA A 24 -8.21 16.58 14.96
C ALA A 24 -8.45 15.92 13.60
N ASP A 25 -8.57 14.60 13.57
CA ASP A 25 -8.96 13.85 12.38
C ASP A 25 -10.47 14.02 12.14
N ASN A 26 -10.87 15.02 11.36
CA ASN A 26 -12.22 15.10 10.80
C ASN A 26 -12.36 14.14 9.62
N SER A 27 -12.18 12.84 9.87
CA SER A 27 -12.26 11.79 8.85
C SER A 27 -13.61 11.09 8.92
N THR A 28 -14.61 11.62 8.21
CA THR A 28 -15.79 10.86 7.77
C THR A 28 -15.41 9.88 6.65
N ALA A 29 -14.41 9.04 6.90
CA ALA A 29 -14.20 7.86 6.09
C ALA A 29 -14.94 6.73 6.79
N LEU A 30 -15.94 6.16 6.11
CA LEU A 30 -16.38 4.81 6.37
C LEU A 30 -15.18 3.90 6.04
N TYR A 31 -14.26 3.76 7.00
CA TYR A 31 -13.11 2.88 6.90
C TYR A 31 -13.63 1.46 6.74
N PHE A 32 -13.66 0.97 5.49
CA PHE A 32 -13.80 -0.44 5.18
C PHE A 32 -12.58 -1.16 5.77
N ASN A 33 -12.65 -1.51 7.05
CA ASN A 33 -11.70 -2.39 7.70
C ASN A 33 -11.97 -3.82 7.23
N THR A 34 -11.65 -4.08 5.97
CA THR A 34 -11.49 -5.45 5.47
C THR A 34 -10.00 -5.73 5.57
N SER A 35 -9.60 -6.33 6.69
CA SER A 35 -8.25 -6.86 6.87
C SER A 35 -8.03 -7.98 5.84
N PHE A 36 -7.36 -7.65 4.75
CA PHE A 36 -6.78 -8.64 3.85
C PHE A 36 -5.47 -9.13 4.47
N ALA A 37 -5.56 -10.13 5.35
CA ALA A 37 -4.39 -10.89 5.76
C ALA A 37 -4.80 -12.32 6.06
N ASP A 38 -4.25 -13.24 5.28
CA ASP A 38 -3.76 -14.54 5.72
C ASP A 38 -2.62 -15.08 4.81
N GLY A 39 -1.64 -14.22 4.54
CA GLY A 39 -0.36 -14.57 3.90
C GLY A 39 0.58 -13.38 3.75
N PRO A 40 1.90 -13.58 3.68
CA PRO A 40 2.83 -12.49 3.37
C PRO A 40 2.55 -11.96 1.96
N TYR A 41 1.95 -10.77 1.87
CA TYR A 41 1.75 -10.04 0.63
C TYR A 41 3.09 -9.45 0.15
N ILE A 42 3.99 -10.34 -0.25
CA ILE A 42 5.39 -10.04 -0.51
C ILE A 42 5.68 -10.28 -1.98
N SER A 43 6.22 -9.25 -2.62
CA SER A 43 6.74 -9.36 -3.98
C SER A 43 8.04 -10.15 -3.99
N LYS A 44 8.43 -10.71 -5.14
CA LYS A 44 9.73 -11.37 -5.30
C LYS A 44 10.86 -10.40 -4.87
N PRO A 45 11.82 -10.82 -4.03
CA PRO A 45 12.95 -9.97 -3.64
C PRO A 45 13.71 -9.43 -4.86
N GLY A 46 14.06 -8.14 -4.82
CA GLY A 46 14.73 -7.46 -5.94
C GLY A 46 13.80 -6.99 -7.07
N CYS A 47 12.49 -7.23 -6.96
CA CYS A 47 11.49 -6.75 -7.91
C CYS A 47 10.66 -5.60 -7.34
N LEU A 48 10.07 -4.81 -8.24
CA LEU A 48 9.15 -3.75 -7.86
C LEU A 48 7.88 -4.36 -7.24
N SER A 49 7.43 -3.77 -6.14
CA SER A 49 6.28 -4.28 -5.36
C SER A 49 4.98 -3.54 -5.63
N LYS A 50 5.01 -2.34 -6.23
CA LYS A 50 3.83 -1.50 -6.44
C LYS A 50 3.71 -0.96 -7.87
N CYS A 51 2.48 -0.91 -8.37
CA CYS A 51 2.08 -0.22 -9.58
C CYS A 51 0.96 0.76 -9.25
N GLY A 52 1.29 2.06 -9.16
CA GLY A 52 0.39 3.03 -8.53
C GLY A 52 0.11 2.62 -7.08
N ASP A 53 -1.17 2.56 -6.73
CA ASP A 53 -1.62 2.13 -5.38
C ASP A 53 -1.75 0.61 -5.24
N LEU A 54 -1.65 -0.15 -6.34
CA LEU A 54 -1.75 -1.62 -6.31
C LEU A 54 -0.41 -2.23 -5.89
N THR A 55 -0.39 -2.92 -4.75
CA THR A 55 0.72 -3.81 -4.40
C THR A 55 0.59 -5.11 -5.21
N VAL A 56 1.69 -5.67 -5.71
CA VAL A 56 1.72 -6.90 -6.52
C VAL A 56 2.52 -7.99 -5.80
N PRO A 57 1.88 -9.06 -5.29
CA PRO A 57 2.55 -10.12 -4.55
C PRO A 57 3.01 -11.24 -5.48
N TYR A 58 3.99 -12.03 -5.05
CA TYR A 58 4.28 -13.31 -5.70
C TYR A 58 3.04 -14.23 -5.58
N PRO A 59 2.62 -14.99 -6.62
CA PRO A 59 3.35 -15.37 -7.85
C PRO A 59 3.32 -14.36 -9.01
N PHE A 60 2.65 -13.22 -8.84
CA PHE A 60 2.65 -12.13 -9.82
C PHE A 60 3.93 -11.31 -9.71
N GLY A 61 4.26 -10.58 -10.76
CA GLY A 61 5.43 -9.71 -10.73
C GLY A 61 5.33 -8.58 -11.74
N ILE A 62 5.83 -7.41 -11.37
CA ILE A 62 5.84 -6.26 -12.27
C ILE A 62 6.98 -6.41 -13.27
N GLY A 63 6.65 -6.28 -14.56
CA GLY A 63 7.60 -6.29 -15.67
C GLY A 63 7.45 -7.52 -16.57
N ILE A 64 7.35 -7.29 -17.87
CA ILE A 64 7.20 -8.35 -18.88
C ILE A 64 8.52 -9.10 -19.05
N LYS A 65 8.51 -10.42 -18.82
CA LYS A 65 9.67 -11.32 -18.85
C LYS A 65 10.83 -10.83 -17.97
N ALA A 66 10.52 -10.07 -16.92
CA ALA A 66 11.51 -9.49 -16.01
C ALA A 66 11.99 -10.49 -14.94
N ASN A 67 11.55 -11.75 -14.99
CA ASN A 67 11.79 -12.77 -13.96
C ASN A 67 11.31 -12.30 -12.57
N CYS A 68 10.23 -11.51 -12.51
CA CYS A 68 9.63 -11.05 -11.26
C CYS A 68 8.37 -11.81 -10.84
N SER A 69 7.79 -12.54 -11.78
CA SER A 69 6.65 -13.43 -11.62
C SER A 69 7.11 -14.90 -11.58
N ILE A 70 6.19 -15.82 -11.28
CA ILE A 70 6.46 -17.27 -11.37
C ILE A 70 6.70 -17.73 -12.81
N ASN A 71 6.04 -17.10 -13.78
CA ASN A 71 6.21 -17.29 -15.21
C ASN A 71 5.55 -16.13 -15.98
N PRO A 72 5.80 -15.98 -17.29
CA PRO A 72 5.34 -14.82 -18.06
C PRO A 72 3.81 -14.60 -18.11
N PHE A 73 2.98 -15.61 -17.82
CA PHE A 73 1.53 -15.44 -17.75
C PHE A 73 1.07 -14.66 -16.51
N PHE A 74 1.94 -14.55 -15.50
CA PHE A 74 1.71 -13.82 -14.25
C PHE A 74 2.42 -12.45 -14.25
N ASP A 75 2.95 -12.03 -15.40
CA ASP A 75 3.55 -10.71 -15.55
C ASP A 75 2.47 -9.62 -15.49
N ILE A 76 2.68 -8.66 -14.61
CA ILE A 76 1.92 -7.42 -14.55
C ILE A 76 2.64 -6.37 -15.38
N ASN A 77 1.98 -5.92 -16.44
CA ASN A 77 2.39 -4.73 -17.16
C ASN A 77 1.93 -3.50 -16.36
N CYS A 78 2.87 -2.78 -15.76
CA CYS A 78 2.57 -1.51 -15.11
C CYS A 78 2.67 -0.38 -16.14
N ASN A 79 1.52 0.08 -16.64
CA ASN A 79 1.46 1.12 -17.65
C ASN A 79 1.51 2.51 -17.00
N SER A 80 2.66 3.15 -17.13
CA SER A 80 2.94 4.51 -16.63
C SER A 80 2.41 5.63 -17.51
N SER A 81 1.81 5.33 -18.67
CA SER A 81 1.12 6.35 -19.49
C SER A 81 -0.20 6.82 -18.87
N PHE A 82 -0.71 6.12 -17.86
CA PHE A 82 -1.85 6.55 -17.05
C PHE A 82 -1.39 7.29 -15.79
N ASN A 83 -2.24 8.18 -15.28
CA ASN A 83 -2.03 8.86 -14.00
C ASN A 83 -3.23 8.64 -13.07
N PRO A 84 -3.11 7.87 -11.97
CA PRO A 84 -1.92 7.09 -11.58
C PRO A 84 -1.63 5.91 -12.53
N PRO A 85 -0.40 5.33 -12.49
CA PRO A 85 -0.06 4.15 -13.27
C PRO A 85 -1.03 3.00 -13.04
N LYS A 86 -1.37 2.27 -14.12
CA LYS A 86 -2.34 1.18 -14.08
C LYS A 86 -1.68 -0.18 -14.30
N ALA A 87 -2.06 -1.16 -13.50
CA ALA A 87 -1.60 -2.54 -13.63
C ALA A 87 -2.48 -3.32 -14.61
N PHE A 88 -1.85 -4.07 -15.50
CA PHE A 88 -2.54 -4.95 -16.45
C PHE A 88 -1.98 -6.37 -16.39
N LEU A 89 -2.88 -7.35 -16.32
CA LEU A 89 -2.58 -8.76 -16.55
C LEU A 89 -3.08 -9.10 -17.96
N GLY A 90 -2.17 -9.21 -18.92
CA GLY A 90 -2.53 -9.20 -20.34
C GLY A 90 -3.25 -7.91 -20.73
N ASN A 91 -4.50 -8.01 -21.21
CA ASN A 91 -5.32 -6.87 -21.62
C ASN A 91 -6.30 -6.40 -20.53
N HIS A 92 -6.23 -6.97 -19.33
CA HIS A 92 -7.18 -6.75 -18.26
C HIS A 92 -6.58 -5.85 -17.18
N GLU A 93 -7.22 -4.72 -16.88
CA GLU A 93 -6.79 -3.85 -15.78
C GLU A 93 -7.05 -4.56 -14.44
N VAL A 94 -6.02 -4.68 -13.62
CA VAL A 94 -6.08 -5.26 -12.28
C VAL A 94 -6.33 -4.16 -11.28
N LEU A 95 -7.42 -4.28 -10.52
CA LEU A 95 -7.85 -3.30 -9.52
C LEU A 95 -7.40 -3.70 -8.10
N GLY A 96 -7.17 -4.99 -7.88
CA GLY A 96 -6.82 -5.54 -6.58
C GLY A 96 -6.39 -6.99 -6.70
N ILE A 97 -5.44 -7.40 -5.86
CA ILE A 97 -5.04 -8.79 -5.70
C ILE A 97 -5.18 -9.10 -4.22
N SER A 98 -5.71 -10.27 -3.90
CA SER A 98 -5.66 -10.86 -2.57
C SER A 98 -5.28 -12.33 -2.70
N GLU A 99 -5.10 -13.04 -1.59
CA GLU A 99 -4.65 -14.44 -1.59
C GLU A 99 -5.38 -15.36 -2.55
N THR A 100 -6.71 -15.21 -2.66
CA THR A 100 -7.56 -16.15 -3.42
C THR A 100 -8.26 -15.55 -4.62
N LYS A 101 -8.13 -14.24 -4.88
CA LYS A 101 -8.88 -13.56 -5.93
C LYS A 101 -8.11 -12.39 -6.53
N ILE A 102 -8.41 -12.14 -7.80
CA ILE A 102 -7.96 -10.96 -8.53
C ILE A 102 -9.22 -10.19 -8.95
N LEU A 103 -9.24 -8.90 -8.69
CA LEU A 103 -10.28 -7.99 -9.14
C LEU A 103 -9.87 -7.39 -10.47
N ILE A 104 -10.66 -7.65 -11.51
CA ILE A 104 -10.41 -7.18 -12.88
C ILE A 104 -11.46 -6.15 -13.26
N ARG A 105 -11.05 -5.08 -13.96
CA ARG A 105 -11.99 -4.13 -14.57
C ARG A 105 -12.68 -4.78 -15.77
N ASN A 106 -14.01 -4.90 -15.69
CA ASN A 106 -14.83 -5.30 -16.83
C ASN A 106 -14.97 -4.15 -17.83
N LYS A 107 -14.78 -4.45 -19.11
CA LYS A 107 -15.11 -3.54 -20.20
C LYS A 107 -16.57 -3.79 -20.61
N LEU A 108 -17.48 -2.97 -20.12
CA LEU A 108 -18.88 -3.03 -20.53
C LEU A 108 -19.02 -2.44 -21.94
N ALA A 109 -19.84 -3.08 -22.77
CA ALA A 109 -20.23 -2.49 -24.05
C ALA A 109 -21.07 -1.23 -23.77
N SER A 110 -20.71 -0.11 -24.40
CA SER A 110 -21.44 1.14 -24.28
C SER A 110 -22.62 1.25 -25.26
N VAL A 111 -22.80 0.25 -26.13
CA VAL A 111 -23.86 0.22 -27.14
C VAL A 111 -24.82 -0.91 -26.80
N CYS A 112 -26.02 -0.54 -26.38
CA CYS A 112 -27.15 -1.46 -26.28
C CYS A 112 -27.72 -1.66 -27.69
N TYR A 113 -28.01 -2.91 -28.06
CA TYR A 113 -28.80 -3.17 -29.27
C TYR A 113 -30.22 -2.65 -29.03
N ILE A 114 -30.64 -1.70 -29.87
CA ILE A 114 -32.02 -1.18 -29.96
C ILE A 114 -32.74 -1.95 -31.06
#